data_AF-A0A6L8MLS5-F1
#
_entry.id   AF-A0A6L8MLS5-F1
#
_cell.length_a   1.000
_cell.length_b   1.000
_cell.length_c   1.000
_cell.angle_alpha   90.00
_cell.angle_beta   90.00
_cell.angle_gamma   90.00
#
_symmetry.space_group_name_H-M   'P 1'
#
loop_
_entity.id
_entity.type
_entity.pdbx_description
1 polymer ?
#
loop_
_entity_poly.entity_id
_entity_poly.type
_entity_poly.pdbx_seq_one_letter_code
_entity_poly.pdbx_strand_id
1 'polypeptide(L)'
;MLPSLPSAHVDYINAKGPFECFTSDDAEPGYVVLWALDEIPKSNSDVEIEIYAPGFVAFGGDGGGELLVFDSSGAVFMLPMIGMEPDCAIRVAETFEEFISRFDLSS
;
A
#
# COMPACT_ATOMS: atom_id res chain seq x y z
N MET A 1 -3.16 -13.85 10.59
CA MET A 1 -3.72 -14.08 9.24
C MET A 1 -3.86 -12.72 8.61
N LEU A 2 -3.03 -12.45 7.60
CA LEU A 2 -3.10 -11.22 6.83
C LEU A 2 -4.47 -11.10 6.11
N PRO A 3 -5.00 -9.87 5.95
CA PRO A 3 -6.08 -9.61 5.02
C PRO A 3 -5.76 -10.11 3.60
N SER A 4 -6.82 -10.40 2.84
CA SER A 4 -6.65 -10.70 1.42
C SER A 4 -6.42 -9.42 0.62
N LEU A 5 -5.55 -9.49 -0.39
CA LEU A 5 -5.35 -8.37 -1.32
C LEU A 5 -6.63 -8.11 -2.13
N PRO A 6 -7.02 -6.84 -2.35
CA PRO A 6 -8.12 -6.50 -3.24
C PRO A 6 -7.89 -7.02 -4.67
N SER A 7 -8.93 -7.52 -5.34
CA SER A 7 -8.82 -8.03 -6.71
C SER A 7 -8.33 -6.95 -7.67
N ALA A 8 -8.80 -5.71 -7.51
CA ALA A 8 -8.37 -4.57 -8.32
C ALA A 8 -6.84 -4.34 -8.25
N HIS A 9 -6.24 -4.51 -7.06
CA HIS A 9 -4.79 -4.44 -6.90
C HIS A 9 -4.09 -5.58 -7.64
N VAL A 10 -4.57 -6.83 -7.45
CA VAL A 10 -4.02 -8.01 -8.11
C VAL A 10 -4.07 -7.88 -9.64
N ASP A 11 -5.21 -7.45 -10.18
CA ASP A 11 -5.41 -7.24 -11.61
C ASP A 11 -4.49 -6.14 -12.16
N TYR A 12 -4.30 -5.06 -11.41
CA TYR A 12 -3.42 -3.96 -11.79
C TYR A 12 -1.96 -4.39 -11.89
N ILE A 13 -1.44 -5.10 -10.89
CA ILE A 13 -0.05 -5.61 -10.89
C ILE A 13 0.14 -6.69 -11.96
N ASN A 14 -0.84 -7.56 -12.19
CA ASN A 14 -0.77 -8.53 -13.29
C ASN A 14 -0.75 -7.86 -14.67
N ALA A 15 -1.46 -6.74 -14.83
CA ALA A 15 -1.52 -6.03 -16.10
C ALA A 15 -0.30 -5.15 -16.38
N LYS A 16 0.24 -4.47 -15.36
CA LYS A 16 1.31 -3.47 -15.52
C LYS A 16 2.67 -3.88 -14.93
N GLY A 17 2.70 -4.89 -14.07
CA GLY A 17 3.86 -5.23 -13.26
C GLY A 17 3.99 -4.34 -12.01
N PRO A 18 5.10 -4.47 -11.25
CA PRO A 18 5.44 -3.53 -10.19
C PRO A 18 5.53 -2.11 -10.78
N PHE A 19 5.16 -1.12 -9.97
CA PHE A 19 4.89 0.23 -10.47
C PHE A 19 5.42 1.28 -9.51
N GLU A 20 6.08 2.29 -10.05
CA GLU A 20 6.62 3.45 -9.32
C GLU A 20 6.00 4.71 -9.93
N CYS A 21 5.43 5.58 -9.10
CA CYS A 21 4.95 6.89 -9.56
C CYS A 21 4.88 7.92 -8.43
N PHE A 22 4.55 9.15 -8.81
CA PHE A 22 4.13 10.19 -7.88
C PHE A 22 2.60 10.28 -7.84
N THR A 23 2.05 10.75 -6.72
CA THR A 23 0.68 11.25 -6.66
C THR A 23 0.67 12.74 -7.00
N SER A 24 -0.49 13.30 -7.35
CA SER A 24 -0.62 14.74 -7.59
C SER A 24 -0.16 15.57 -6.37
N ASP A 25 0.33 16.80 -6.58
CA ASP A 25 0.98 17.66 -5.56
C ASP A 25 0.26 17.77 -4.20
N ASP A 26 -1.07 17.74 -4.17
CA ASP A 26 -1.88 17.85 -2.94
C ASP A 26 -2.36 16.48 -2.38
N ALA A 27 -1.96 15.36 -2.99
CA ALA A 27 -2.39 14.02 -2.60
C ALA A 27 -1.23 13.23 -1.93
N GLU A 28 -1.51 12.65 -0.77
CA GLU A 28 -0.64 11.66 -0.13
C GLU A 28 -0.65 10.32 -0.90
N PRO A 29 0.44 9.52 -0.90
CA PRO A 29 1.74 9.67 -0.20
C PRO A 29 2.78 10.58 -0.87
N GLY A 30 2.47 11.23 -2.00
CA GLY A 30 3.44 11.97 -2.81
C GLY A 30 4.24 11.05 -3.75
N TYR A 31 4.80 9.95 -3.24
CA TYR A 31 5.51 8.94 -4.03
C TYR A 31 5.06 7.53 -3.64
N VAL A 32 4.96 6.65 -4.63
CA VAL A 32 4.36 5.32 -4.51
C VAL A 32 5.27 4.30 -5.20
N VAL A 33 5.56 3.22 -4.48
CA VAL A 33 6.21 2.02 -5.00
C VAL A 33 5.30 0.83 -4.71
N LEU A 34 4.69 0.27 -5.75
CA LEU A 34 3.91 -0.96 -5.68
C LEU A 34 4.80 -2.17 -5.93
N TRP A 35 4.75 -3.14 -5.03
CA TRP A 35 5.56 -4.35 -5.10
C TRP A 35 4.98 -5.40 -6.05
N ALA A 36 5.81 -6.33 -6.51
CA ALA A 36 5.30 -7.49 -7.23
C ALA A 36 4.51 -8.41 -6.30
N LEU A 37 3.50 -9.11 -6.84
CA LEU A 37 2.62 -9.98 -6.04
C LEU A 37 3.38 -11.10 -5.32
N ASP A 38 4.47 -11.60 -5.90
CA ASP A 38 5.31 -12.64 -5.29
C ASP A 38 6.26 -12.09 -4.20
N GLU A 39 6.53 -10.79 -4.19
CA GLU A 39 7.35 -10.13 -3.17
C GLU A 39 6.54 -9.82 -1.91
N ILE A 40 5.24 -9.54 -2.05
CA ILE A 40 4.34 -9.15 -0.95
C ILE A 40 4.46 -10.08 0.29
N PRO A 41 4.35 -11.41 0.18
CA PRO A 41 4.43 -12.29 1.36
C PRO A 41 5.75 -12.15 2.12
N LYS A 42 6.86 -12.01 1.38
CA LYS A 42 8.19 -11.84 1.97
C LYS A 42 8.32 -10.47 2.62
N SER A 43 7.92 -9.40 1.93
CA SER A 43 7.98 -8.03 2.47
C SER A 43 7.14 -7.89 3.74
N ASN A 44 5.94 -8.47 3.80
CA ASN A 44 5.09 -8.47 5.00
C ASN A 44 5.73 -9.23 6.17
N SER A 45 6.45 -10.32 5.87
CA SER A 45 7.21 -11.09 6.88
C SER A 45 8.43 -10.33 7.38
N ASP A 46 9.17 -9.67 6.47
CA ASP A 46 10.39 -8.92 6.78
C ASP A 46 10.10 -7.72 7.69
N VAL A 47 8.94 -7.07 7.54
CA VAL A 47 8.50 -5.96 8.40
C VAL A 47 7.63 -6.41 9.58
N GLU A 48 7.39 -7.72 9.71
CA GLU A 48 6.60 -8.32 10.78
C GLU A 48 5.21 -7.68 10.99
N ILE A 49 4.53 -7.32 9.89
CA ILE A 49 3.28 -6.55 9.96
C ILE A 49 2.16 -7.28 10.73
N GLU A 50 2.14 -8.62 10.70
CA GLU A 50 1.19 -9.41 11.50
C GLU A 50 1.36 -9.22 13.01
N ILE A 51 2.55 -8.83 13.45
CA ILE A 51 2.89 -8.58 14.85
C ILE A 51 2.59 -7.12 15.22
N TYR A 52 3.08 -6.17 14.42
CA TYR A 52 3.01 -4.75 14.76
C TYR A 52 1.71 -4.07 14.34
N ALA A 53 1.12 -4.48 13.20
CA ALA A 53 -0.10 -3.90 12.65
C ALA A 53 -1.11 -4.99 12.24
N PRO A 54 -1.62 -5.77 13.22
CA PRO A 54 -2.58 -6.83 12.92
C PRO A 54 -3.85 -6.24 12.27
N GLY A 55 -4.30 -6.88 11.20
CA GLY A 55 -5.45 -6.42 10.42
C GLY A 55 -5.09 -5.65 9.16
N PHE A 56 -3.80 -5.42 8.91
CA PHE A 56 -3.27 -4.82 7.69
C PHE A 56 -2.42 -5.79 6.87
N VAL A 57 -2.35 -5.55 5.57
CA VAL A 57 -1.40 -6.20 4.63
C VAL A 57 -0.70 -5.13 3.81
N ALA A 58 0.63 -5.12 3.84
CA ALA A 58 1.44 -4.20 3.06
C ALA A 58 1.49 -4.66 1.59
N PHE A 59 1.40 -3.71 0.67
CA PHE A 59 1.46 -3.97 -0.76
C PHE A 59 2.43 -3.03 -1.51
N GLY A 60 2.98 -2.05 -0.80
CA GLY A 60 3.88 -1.06 -1.35
C GLY A 60 4.48 -0.17 -0.25
N GLY A 61 5.16 0.88 -0.67
CA GLY A 61 5.66 1.92 0.23
C GLY A 61 5.84 3.26 -0.47
N ASP A 62 6.23 4.26 0.30
CA ASP A 62 6.48 5.63 -0.16
C ASP A 62 7.97 5.91 -0.47
N GLY A 63 8.82 4.87 -0.48
CA GLY A 63 10.27 5.01 -0.65
C GLY A 63 11.01 5.74 0.49
N GLY A 64 10.29 6.23 1.50
CA GLY A 64 10.77 7.10 2.57
C GLY A 64 10.63 6.52 3.98
N GLY A 65 10.00 5.36 4.13
CA GLY A 65 9.85 4.65 5.40
C GLY A 65 8.40 4.47 5.84
N GLU A 66 7.44 4.72 4.95
CA GLU A 66 6.03 4.41 5.15
C GLU A 66 5.60 3.26 4.25
N LEU A 67 4.75 2.41 4.80
CA LEU A 67 4.12 1.28 4.13
C LEU A 67 2.76 1.72 3.59
N LEU A 68 2.45 1.27 2.38
CA LEU A 68 1.11 1.29 1.85
C LEU A 68 0.45 -0.04 2.21
N VAL A 69 -0.66 0.04 2.95
CA VAL A 69 -1.34 -1.13 3.50
C VAL A 69 -2.83 -1.15 3.16
N PHE A 70 -3.38 -2.35 2.99
CA PHE A 70 -4.83 -2.57 2.93
C PHE A 70 -5.35 -3.05 4.28
N ASP A 71 -6.53 -2.59 4.66
CA ASP A 71 -7.32 -3.23 5.71
C ASP A 71 -8.21 -4.34 5.15
N SER A 72 -9.00 -4.98 6.02
CA SER A 72 -9.96 -6.01 5.62
C SER A 72 -11.08 -5.55 4.68
N SER A 73 -11.38 -4.25 4.62
CA SER A 73 -12.37 -3.68 3.69
C SER A 73 -11.80 -3.39 2.30
N GLY A 74 -10.47 -3.36 2.16
CA GLY A 74 -9.77 -2.98 0.94
C GLY A 74 -9.49 -1.48 0.83
N ALA A 75 -9.68 -0.72 1.91
CA ALA A 75 -9.26 0.66 2.00
C ALA A 75 -7.74 0.75 2.16
N VAL A 76 -7.16 1.84 1.64
CA VAL A 76 -5.72 2.08 1.59
C VAL A 76 -5.31 3.03 2.70
N PHE A 77 -4.26 2.65 3.43
CA PHE A 77 -3.65 3.45 4.48
C PHE A 77 -2.15 3.59 4.26
N MET A 78 -1.60 4.69 4.75
CA MET A 78 -0.18 4.85 4.99
C MET A 78 0.12 4.48 6.45
N LEU A 79 1.18 3.72 6.66
CA LEU A 79 1.57 3.27 7.99
C LEU A 79 3.09 3.44 8.16
N PRO A 80 3.55 4.20 9.17
CA PRO A 80 4.97 4.40 9.37
C PRO A 80 5.66 3.10 9.80
N MET A 81 6.82 2.79 9.23
CA MET A 81 7.59 1.60 9.61
C MET A 81 8.15 1.69 11.03
N ILE A 82 8.35 2.91 11.55
CA ILE A 82 8.76 3.16 12.93
C ILE A 82 7.49 3.42 13.75
N GLY A 83 7.28 2.63 14.80
CA GLY A 83 6.05 2.66 15.59
C GLY A 83 5.04 1.65 15.06
N MET A 84 4.69 1.71 13.76
CA MET A 84 3.78 0.78 13.06
C MET A 84 2.46 0.45 13.81
N GLU A 85 2.06 1.29 14.76
CA GLU A 85 0.84 1.11 15.54
C GLU A 85 -0.38 1.41 14.65
N PRO A 86 -1.47 0.62 14.71
CA PRO A 86 -2.69 0.87 13.95
C PRO A 86 -3.27 2.28 14.13
N ASP A 87 -3.09 2.89 15.30
CA ASP A 87 -3.51 4.28 15.59
C ASP A 87 -2.71 5.33 14.78
N CYS A 88 -1.55 4.97 14.23
CA CYS A 88 -0.76 5.82 13.34
C CYS A 88 -1.15 5.64 11.87
N ALA A 89 -2.07 4.74 11.53
CA ALA A 89 -2.48 4.52 10.15
C ALA A 89 -3.28 5.73 9.62
N ILE A 90 -2.77 6.35 8.56
CA ILE A 90 -3.43 7.47 7.88
C ILE A 90 -4.19 6.91 6.69
N ARG A 91 -5.52 6.99 6.72
CA ARG A 91 -6.34 6.53 5.60
C ARG A 91 -6.16 7.47 4.42
N VAL A 92 -5.64 6.94 3.32
CA VAL A 92 -5.47 7.71 2.08
C VAL A 92 -6.65 7.49 1.14
N ALA A 93 -7.15 6.27 0.93
CA ALA A 93 -8.25 6.02 -0.01
C ALA A 93 -9.23 4.96 0.51
N GLU A 94 -10.49 5.00 0.09
CA GLU A 94 -11.51 4.01 0.45
C GLU A 94 -11.39 2.72 -0.37
N THR A 95 -10.74 2.80 -1.55
CA THR A 95 -10.52 1.65 -2.45
C THR A 95 -9.19 1.79 -3.20
N PHE A 96 -8.69 0.68 -3.74
CA PHE A 96 -7.51 0.71 -4.60
C PHE A 96 -7.74 1.51 -5.89
N GLU A 97 -8.92 1.43 -6.50
CA GLU A 97 -9.24 2.22 -7.70
C GLU A 97 -9.22 3.73 -7.43
N GLU A 98 -9.74 4.16 -6.28
CA GLU A 98 -9.65 5.56 -5.86
C GLU A 98 -8.19 5.96 -5.65
N PHE A 99 -7.38 5.11 -5.02
CA PHE A 99 -5.96 5.36 -4.79
C PHE A 99 -5.19 5.60 -6.10
N ILE A 100 -5.32 4.71 -7.08
CA ILE A 100 -4.61 4.85 -8.37
C ILE A 100 -5.15 6.01 -9.22
N SER A 101 -6.37 6.49 -8.97
CA SER A 101 -6.92 7.66 -9.68
C SER A 101 -6.18 8.96 -9.37
N ARG A 102 -5.41 8.98 -8.26
CA ARG A 102 -4.61 10.12 -7.80
C ARG A 102 -3.17 10.09 -8.28
N PHE A 103 -2.79 9.05 -9.02
CA PHE A 103 -1.46 8.93 -9.56
C PHE A 103 -1.27 10.00 -10.64
N ASP A 104 -0.17 10.74 -10.53
CA ASP A 104 0.25 11.65 -11.56
C ASP A 104 0.89 10.83 -12.68
N LEU A 105 0.07 10.44 -13.66
CA LEU A 105 0.49 9.71 -14.85
C LEU A 105 0.86 10.67 -15.99
N SER A 106 1.28 11.90 -15.67
CA SER A 106 1.68 12.86 -16.68
C SER A 106 2.86 12.29 -17.48
N SER A 107 2.58 12.00 -18.74
CA SER A 107 3.50 11.36 -19.70
C SER A 107 4.43 12.37 -20.35
#